data_AF-A0A9D5NKL4-F1
#
_entry.id   AF-A0A9D5NKL4-F1
#
_cell.length_a   1.000
_cell.length_b   1.000
_cell.length_c   1.000
_cell.angle_alpha   90.00
_cell.angle_beta   90.00
_cell.angle_gamma   90.00
#
_symmetry.space_group_name_H-M   'P 1'
#
loop_
_entity.id
_entity.type
_entity.pdbx_description
1 polymer ?
#
loop_
_entity_poly.entity_id
_entity_poly.type
_entity_poly.pdbx_seq_one_letter_code
_entity_poly.pdbx_strand_id
1 'polypeptide(L)'
;MKRFILMIAFVIIASTAASAQDDYAKRKAEGYMKEAEYYQDKADSYRNQAQSYLNDAAGYLREMDYYKKRNDLDRAKTQQKYAERAFENSRTQLRYAAEAADKAAQYYQWAADALRK
;
A
#
# COMPACT_ATOMS: atom_id res chain seq x y z
N MET A 1 11.25 12.33 -58.12
CA MET A 1 9.95 11.82 -57.64
C MET A 1 10.07 10.57 -56.75
N LYS A 2 10.79 9.52 -57.16
CA LYS A 2 11.00 8.31 -56.31
C LYS A 2 11.63 8.57 -54.94
N ARG A 3 12.56 9.54 -54.83
CA ARG A 3 13.21 9.95 -53.55
C ARG A 3 12.29 10.72 -52.60
N PHE A 4 11.32 11.48 -53.13
CA PHE A 4 10.32 12.20 -52.33
C PHE A 4 9.25 11.25 -51.77
N ILE A 5 8.85 10.25 -52.55
CA ILE A 5 7.91 9.20 -52.09
C ILE A 5 8.52 8.36 -50.96
N LEU A 6 9.83 8.03 -51.05
CA LEU A 6 10.54 7.32 -49.98
C LEU A 6 10.67 8.12 -48.68
N MET A 7 10.88 9.44 -48.74
CA MET A 7 10.91 10.28 -47.53
C MET A 7 9.53 10.40 -46.87
N ILE A 8 8.45 10.55 -47.65
CA ILE A 8 7.08 10.64 -47.10
C ILE A 8 6.69 9.31 -46.44
N ALA A 9 7.02 8.17 -47.06
CA ALA A 9 6.80 6.85 -46.46
C ALA A 9 7.59 6.67 -45.15
N PHE A 10 8.83 7.15 -45.08
CA PHE A 10 9.65 7.09 -43.87
C PHE A 10 9.08 7.97 -42.74
N VAL A 11 8.57 9.16 -43.05
CA VAL A 11 7.93 10.06 -42.08
C VAL A 11 6.63 9.47 -41.53
N ILE A 12 5.81 8.82 -42.37
CA ILE A 12 4.55 8.16 -41.93
C ILE A 12 4.84 6.94 -41.04
N ILE A 13 5.85 6.13 -41.38
CA ILE A 13 6.24 4.98 -40.55
C ILE A 13 6.80 5.46 -39.19
N ALA A 14 7.62 6.51 -39.19
CA ALA A 14 8.18 7.09 -37.97
C ALA A 14 7.10 7.68 -37.05
N SER A 15 6.07 8.34 -37.59
CA SER A 15 4.97 8.89 -36.79
C SER A 15 4.04 7.80 -36.23
N THR A 16 3.81 6.71 -36.96
CA THR A 16 3.07 5.55 -36.42
C THR A 16 3.83 4.79 -35.33
N ALA A 17 5.17 4.72 -35.42
CA ALA A 17 6.01 4.10 -34.40
C ALA A 17 6.03 4.94 -33.11
N ALA A 18 6.07 6.27 -33.23
CA ALA A 18 5.99 7.18 -32.09
C ALA A 18 4.65 7.07 -31.36
N SER A 19 3.51 7.00 -32.07
CA SER A 19 2.20 6.83 -31.44
C SER A 19 2.01 5.47 -30.76
N ALA A 20 2.62 4.41 -31.31
CA ALA A 20 2.57 3.08 -30.70
C ALA A 20 3.44 2.97 -29.44
N GLN A 21 4.58 3.69 -29.41
CA GLN A 21 5.45 3.77 -28.25
C GLN A 21 4.77 4.54 -27.09
N ASP A 22 4.04 5.60 -27.41
CA ASP A 22 3.26 6.40 -26.45
C ASP A 22 2.07 5.59 -25.87
N ASP A 23 1.34 4.84 -26.70
CA ASP A 23 0.26 3.94 -26.24
C ASP A 23 0.80 2.80 -25.36
N TYR A 24 1.96 2.24 -25.69
CA TYR A 24 2.60 1.22 -24.85
C TYR A 24 3.04 1.77 -23.49
N ALA A 25 3.70 2.94 -23.47
CA ALA A 25 4.13 3.61 -22.24
C ALA A 25 2.94 3.92 -21.32
N LYS A 26 1.85 4.42 -21.89
CA LYS A 26 0.60 4.69 -21.18
C LYS A 26 -0.01 3.44 -20.57
N ARG A 27 -0.17 2.36 -21.34
CA ARG A 27 -0.70 1.09 -20.81
C ARG A 27 0.16 0.51 -19.70
N LYS A 28 1.49 0.66 -19.81
CA LYS A 28 2.43 0.21 -18.79
C LYS A 28 2.28 1.03 -17.50
N ALA A 29 2.16 2.35 -17.62
CA ALA A 29 1.91 3.23 -16.49
C ALA A 29 0.57 2.91 -15.80
N GLU A 30 -0.50 2.70 -16.57
CA GLU A 30 -1.81 2.28 -16.06
C GLU A 30 -1.73 0.94 -15.28
N GLY A 31 -0.95 -0.02 -15.78
CA GLY A 31 -0.69 -1.27 -15.07
C GLY A 31 -0.01 -1.06 -13.72
N TYR A 32 1.04 -0.23 -13.68
CA TYR A 32 1.71 0.12 -12.43
C TYR A 32 0.81 0.92 -11.47
N MET A 33 -0.04 1.81 -11.96
CA MET A 33 -1.00 2.52 -11.11
C MET A 33 -1.99 1.56 -10.42
N LYS A 34 -2.51 0.57 -11.15
CA LYS A 34 -3.40 -0.45 -10.56
C LYS A 34 -2.71 -1.27 -9.46
N GLU A 35 -1.45 -1.64 -9.67
CA GLU A 35 -0.67 -2.32 -8.63
C GLU A 35 -0.43 -1.40 -7.43
N ALA A 36 -0.15 -0.12 -7.66
CA ALA A 36 0.02 0.84 -6.58
C ALA A 36 -1.26 0.99 -5.73
N GLU A 37 -2.42 1.13 -6.37
CA GLU A 37 -3.73 1.18 -5.71
C GLU A 37 -4.00 -0.08 -4.88
N TYR A 38 -3.72 -1.27 -5.44
CA TYR A 38 -3.87 -2.53 -4.71
C TYR A 38 -3.03 -2.60 -3.42
N TYR A 39 -1.77 -2.15 -3.48
CA TYR A 39 -0.91 -2.12 -2.29
C TYR A 39 -1.29 -1.01 -1.31
N GLN A 40 -1.84 0.10 -1.80
CA GLN A 40 -2.40 1.15 -0.96
C GLN A 40 -3.61 0.62 -0.15
N ASP A 41 -4.54 -0.07 -0.81
CA ASP A 41 -5.69 -0.70 -0.15
C ASP A 41 -5.26 -1.72 0.92
N LYS A 42 -4.20 -2.49 0.64
CA LYS A 42 -3.60 -3.38 1.65
C LYS A 42 -3.06 -2.61 2.84
N ALA A 43 -2.33 -1.52 2.59
CA ALA A 43 -1.78 -0.70 3.67
C ALA A 43 -2.90 -0.17 4.58
N ASP A 44 -4.00 0.28 4.00
CA ASP A 44 -5.15 0.79 4.74
C ASP A 44 -5.90 -0.32 5.50
N SER A 45 -6.04 -1.50 4.90
CA SER A 45 -6.58 -2.67 5.59
C SER A 45 -5.75 -3.05 6.83
N TYR A 46 -4.42 -3.05 6.71
CA TYR A 46 -3.53 -3.33 7.83
C TYR A 46 -3.61 -2.23 8.91
N ARG A 47 -3.73 -0.95 8.53
CA ARG A 47 -3.96 0.15 9.50
C ARG A 47 -5.28 -0.05 10.26
N ASN A 48 -6.34 -0.44 9.57
CA ASN A 48 -7.64 -0.71 10.20
C ASN A 48 -7.55 -1.89 11.18
N GLN A 49 -6.85 -2.96 10.82
CA GLN A 49 -6.61 -4.10 11.72
C GLN A 49 -5.76 -3.68 12.94
N ALA A 50 -4.72 -2.87 12.73
CA ALA A 50 -3.91 -2.33 13.81
C ALA A 50 -4.74 -1.52 14.80
N GLN A 51 -5.66 -0.68 14.30
CA GLN A 51 -6.58 0.09 15.12
C GLN A 51 -7.55 -0.78 15.91
N SER A 52 -8.05 -1.87 15.31
CA SER A 52 -8.89 -2.84 16.04
C SER A 52 -8.15 -3.41 17.25
N TYR A 53 -6.90 -3.84 17.07
CA TYR A 53 -6.09 -4.34 18.18
C TYR A 53 -5.80 -3.26 19.24
N LEU A 54 -5.63 -1.99 18.87
CA LEU A 54 -5.50 -0.91 19.85
C LEU A 54 -6.78 -0.72 20.67
N ASN A 55 -7.95 -0.86 20.03
CA ASN A 55 -9.23 -0.79 20.73
C ASN A 55 -9.39 -1.95 21.72
N ASP A 56 -8.98 -3.16 21.33
CA ASP A 56 -8.95 -4.33 22.21
C ASP A 56 -8.01 -4.10 23.40
N ALA A 57 -6.79 -3.61 23.15
CA ALA A 57 -5.82 -3.28 24.19
C ALA A 57 -6.38 -2.28 25.21
N ALA A 58 -7.06 -1.23 24.72
CA ALA A 58 -7.72 -0.26 25.58
C ALA A 58 -8.86 -0.89 26.41
N GLY A 59 -9.59 -1.85 25.84
CA GLY A 59 -10.59 -2.65 26.56
C GLY A 59 -9.98 -3.44 27.71
N TYR A 60 -8.92 -4.20 27.42
CA TYR A 60 -8.21 -4.97 28.44
C TYR A 60 -7.61 -4.09 29.54
N LEU A 61 -7.07 -2.92 29.21
CA LEU A 61 -6.57 -1.98 30.22
C LEU A 61 -7.69 -1.46 31.14
N ARG A 62 -8.89 -1.19 30.61
CA ARG A 62 -10.05 -0.81 31.44
C ARG A 62 -10.45 -1.94 32.38
N GLU A 63 -10.46 -3.18 31.91
CA GLU A 63 -10.76 -4.34 32.75
C GLU A 63 -9.67 -4.60 33.81
N MET A 64 -8.40 -4.42 33.45
CA MET A 64 -7.29 -4.49 34.39
C MET A 64 -7.52 -3.50 35.55
N ASP A 65 -7.82 -2.24 35.24
CA ASP A 65 -8.09 -1.23 36.27
C ASP A 65 -9.33 -1.55 37.11
N TYR A 66 -10.37 -2.12 36.49
CA TYR A 66 -11.57 -2.60 37.18
C TYR A 66 -11.24 -3.66 38.23
N TYR A 67 -10.39 -4.63 37.89
CA TYR A 67 -9.97 -5.71 38.79
C TYR A 67 -8.99 -5.23 39.86
N LYS A 68 -8.05 -4.34 39.51
CA LYS A 68 -7.15 -3.69 40.48
C LYS A 68 -7.92 -2.96 41.58
N LYS A 69 -8.96 -2.21 41.24
CA LYS A 69 -9.82 -1.50 42.22
C LYS A 69 -10.54 -2.43 43.20
N ARG A 70 -10.68 -3.72 42.86
CA ARG A 70 -11.30 -4.75 43.69
C ARG A 70 -10.28 -5.66 44.39
N ASN A 71 -9.00 -5.32 44.29
CA ASN A 71 -7.90 -6.13 44.80
C ASN A 71 -7.84 -7.55 44.18
N ASP A 72 -8.43 -7.74 42.99
CA ASP A 72 -8.33 -8.98 42.22
C ASP A 72 -7.12 -8.90 41.28
N LEU A 73 -5.94 -9.10 41.87
CA LEU A 73 -4.67 -8.88 41.18
C LEU A 73 -4.36 -9.96 40.13
N ASP A 74 -4.86 -11.17 40.30
CA ASP A 74 -4.66 -12.26 39.34
C ASP A 74 -5.41 -12.00 38.04
N ARG A 75 -6.67 -11.54 38.12
CA ARG A 75 -7.41 -11.13 36.93
C ARG A 75 -6.83 -9.87 36.32
N ALA A 76 -6.42 -8.90 37.12
CA ALA A 76 -5.74 -7.71 36.61
C ALA A 76 -4.49 -8.07 35.78
N LYS A 77 -3.63 -8.97 36.30
CA LYS A 77 -2.44 -9.45 35.59
C LYS A 77 -2.78 -10.20 34.30
N THR A 78 -3.89 -10.92 34.28
CA THR A 78 -4.38 -11.59 33.07
C THR A 78 -4.79 -10.58 32.01
N GLN A 79 -5.54 -9.54 32.39
CA GLN A 79 -5.95 -8.48 31.48
C GLN A 79 -4.77 -7.66 30.95
N GLN A 80 -3.77 -7.41 31.80
CA GLN A 80 -2.51 -6.78 31.37
C GLN A 80 -1.84 -7.57 30.23
N LYS A 81 -1.72 -8.90 30.37
CA LYS A 81 -1.11 -9.75 29.32
C LYS A 81 -1.89 -9.72 28.01
N TYR A 82 -3.22 -9.63 28.07
CA TYR A 82 -4.04 -9.50 26.88
C TYR A 82 -3.85 -8.14 26.20
N ALA A 83 -3.75 -7.05 26.97
CA ALA A 83 -3.42 -5.73 26.45
C ALA A 83 -2.05 -5.72 25.75
N GLU A 84 -1.02 -6.30 26.39
CA GLU A 84 0.33 -6.41 25.82
C GLU A 84 0.33 -7.16 24.48
N ARG A 85 -0.34 -8.32 24.41
CA ARG A 85 -0.48 -9.08 23.17
C ARG A 85 -1.20 -8.30 22.08
N ALA A 86 -2.26 -7.57 22.43
CA ALA A 86 -2.98 -6.74 21.47
C ALA A 86 -2.09 -5.61 20.93
N PHE A 87 -1.26 -4.97 21.77
CA PHE A 87 -0.27 -4.00 21.30
C PHE A 87 0.77 -4.62 20.35
N GLU A 88 1.26 -5.83 20.63
CA GLU A 88 2.20 -6.53 19.75
C GLU A 88 1.59 -6.85 18.38
N ASN A 89 0.33 -7.30 18.37
CA ASN A 89 -0.42 -7.56 17.14
C ASN A 89 -0.62 -6.26 16.36
N SER A 90 -1.02 -5.17 17.02
CA SER A 90 -1.16 -3.85 16.40
C SER A 90 0.14 -3.39 15.74
N ARG A 91 1.28 -3.50 16.45
CA ARG A 91 2.60 -3.15 15.92
C ARG A 91 2.96 -3.98 14.69
N THR A 92 2.64 -5.27 14.71
CA THR A 92 2.86 -6.16 13.56
C THR A 92 2.04 -5.71 12.35
N GLN A 93 0.77 -5.35 12.55
CA GLN A 93 -0.07 -4.83 11.48
C GLN A 93 0.42 -3.48 10.94
N LEU A 94 0.89 -2.57 11.80
CA LEU A 94 1.49 -1.30 11.36
C LEU A 94 2.76 -1.51 10.53
N ARG A 95 3.57 -2.53 10.84
CA ARG A 95 4.71 -2.89 10.01
C ARG A 95 4.28 -3.36 8.62
N TYR A 96 3.27 -4.23 8.53
CA TYR A 96 2.73 -4.67 7.24
C TYR A 96 2.10 -3.51 6.45
N ALA A 97 1.46 -2.57 7.14
CA ALA A 97 0.94 -1.35 6.52
C ALA A 97 2.06 -0.52 5.90
N ALA A 98 3.18 -0.34 6.61
CA ALA A 98 4.35 0.38 6.10
C ALA A 98 4.96 -0.33 4.89
N GLU A 99 5.20 -1.65 4.97
CA GLU A 99 5.74 -2.44 3.86
C GLU A 99 4.85 -2.39 2.61
N ALA A 100 3.52 -2.41 2.79
CA ALA A 100 2.57 -2.27 1.70
C ALA A 100 2.59 -0.86 1.09
N ALA A 101 2.66 0.19 1.93
CA ALA A 101 2.77 1.57 1.47
C ALA A 101 4.07 1.81 0.68
N ASP A 102 5.19 1.23 1.11
CA ASP A 102 6.47 1.32 0.39
C ASP A 102 6.39 0.64 -0.98
N LYS A 103 5.65 -0.48 -1.11
CA LYS A 103 5.39 -1.11 -2.40
C LYS A 103 4.51 -0.24 -3.29
N ALA A 104 3.45 0.34 -2.75
CA ALA A 104 2.60 1.27 -3.49
C ALA A 104 3.42 2.45 -4.04
N ALA A 105 4.28 3.06 -3.21
CA ALA A 105 5.16 4.15 -3.61
C ALA A 105 6.12 3.75 -4.75
N GLN A 106 6.71 2.54 -4.69
CA GLN A 106 7.55 2.02 -5.77
C GLN A 106 6.78 1.88 -7.09
N TYR A 107 5.56 1.35 -7.06
CA TYR A 107 4.73 1.24 -8.26
C TYR A 107 4.33 2.61 -8.82
N TYR A 108 4.00 3.58 -7.97
CA TYR A 108 3.78 4.96 -8.43
C TYR A 108 5.01 5.56 -9.10
N GLN A 109 6.21 5.30 -8.58
CA GLN A 109 7.46 5.73 -9.22
C GLN A 109 7.65 5.07 -10.58
N TRP A 110 7.42 3.76 -10.71
CA TRP A 110 7.50 3.07 -12.00
C TRP A 110 6.46 3.55 -13.01
N ALA A 111 5.24 3.90 -12.55
CA ALA A 111 4.23 4.53 -13.39
C ALA A 111 4.72 5.88 -13.94
N ALA A 112 5.26 6.73 -13.05
CA ALA A 112 5.80 8.03 -13.45
C ALA A 112 6.97 7.91 -14.43
N ASP A 113 7.88 6.95 -14.20
CA ASP A 113 9.03 6.73 -15.07
C ASP A 113 8.65 6.12 -16.42
N ALA A 114 7.58 5.34 -16.48
CA ALA A 114 7.03 4.84 -17.74
C ALA A 114 6.49 5.97 -18.61
N LEU A 115 5.89 7.02 -18.02
CA LEU A 115 5.34 8.18 -18.73
C LEU A 115 6.40 9.23 -19.14
N ARG A 116 7.61 9.16 -18.59
CA ARG A 116 8.71 10.10 -18.88
C ARG A 116 9.57 9.66 -20.08
N LYS A 117 9.38 8.45 -20.59
CA LYS A 117 10.17 7.84 -21.68
C LYS A 117 9.40 7.85 -22.99
#